data_AF-A0A840CXH8-F1
#
_entry.id   AF-A0A840CXH8-F1
#
_cell.length_a   1.000
_cell.length_b   1.000
_cell.length_c   1.000
_cell.angle_alpha   90.00
_cell.angle_beta   90.00
_cell.angle_gamma   90.00
#
_symmetry.space_group_name_H-M   'P 1'
#
loop_
_entity.id
_entity.type
_entity.pdbx_description
1 polymer ?
#
loop_
_entity_poly.entity_id
_entity_poly.type
_entity_poly.pdbx_seq_one_letter_code
_entity_poly.pdbx_strand_id
1 'polypeptide(L)'
;MKKVIITFSLFFALGLTNFVSAQNINININVNLDKQPSWGPTGYDYAGYYYIPDINVYYDIANSLFYYLSGSKWISNQYLPDKYRKYDLYSLYKVVINDSQPWQNNKTHKKSYSQYKGDRTQEVIRNSNNSKYNDSKNNNKVWVNTNNNSNTNSAKQQGSTSKNNNKNQDRNSSDKNNNKDNSRNNQTGNNRK
;
A
#
# COMPACT_ATOMS: atom_id res chain seq x y z
N MET A 1 -67.79 -65.57 24.88
CA MET A 1 -68.42 -64.28 24.49
C MET A 1 -67.35 -63.43 23.81
N LYS A 2 -67.68 -62.85 22.64
CA LYS A 2 -66.80 -62.08 21.77
C LYS A 2 -66.89 -60.59 22.11
N LYS A 3 -65.73 -59.90 22.13
CA LYS A 3 -65.50 -58.43 22.05
C LYS A 3 -66.08 -57.68 23.26
N VAL A 4 -65.41 -56.73 23.90
CA VAL A 4 -65.08 -55.34 23.49
C VAL A 4 -64.09 -54.81 24.59
N ILE A 5 -63.03 -54.02 24.41
CA ILE A 5 -62.85 -52.57 24.17
C ILE A 5 -61.31 -52.37 24.32
N ILE A 6 -60.54 -52.03 23.28
CA ILE A 6 -60.28 -50.69 22.71
C ILE A 6 -59.37 -49.82 23.60
N THR A 7 -58.41 -49.18 22.92
CA THR A 7 -57.59 -48.00 23.30
C THR A 7 -56.41 -48.18 24.24
N PHE A 8 -55.27 -48.65 23.72
CA PHE A 8 -53.95 -48.26 24.26
C PHE A 8 -52.88 -48.20 23.17
N SER A 9 -52.98 -47.22 22.26
CA SER A 9 -51.87 -46.89 21.34
C SER A 9 -52.13 -45.63 20.52
N LEU A 10 -52.67 -44.57 21.14
CA LEU A 10 -52.68 -43.24 20.56
C LEU A 10 -51.83 -42.29 21.40
N PHE A 11 -50.54 -42.57 21.52
CA PHE A 11 -49.58 -41.64 22.11
C PHE A 11 -48.17 -41.98 21.62
N PHE A 12 -47.84 -41.62 20.38
CA PHE A 12 -46.51 -41.09 20.04
C PHE A 12 -46.47 -40.56 18.60
N ALA A 13 -46.95 -39.35 18.40
CA ALA A 13 -46.57 -38.53 17.25
C ALA A 13 -46.30 -37.10 17.75
N LEU A 14 -45.35 -36.99 18.68
CA LEU A 14 -44.74 -35.71 19.02
C LEU A 14 -43.80 -35.36 17.87
N GLY A 15 -44.15 -34.30 17.16
CA GLY A 15 -43.47 -33.84 15.96
C GLY A 15 -41.98 -33.58 16.18
N LEU A 16 -41.16 -34.22 15.36
CA LEU A 16 -39.77 -33.84 15.18
C LEU A 16 -39.71 -32.67 14.20
N THR A 17 -40.13 -31.49 14.61
CA THR A 17 -39.73 -30.27 13.90
C THR A 17 -38.30 -29.94 14.33
N ASN A 18 -37.33 -30.48 13.60
CA ASN A 18 -35.96 -30.00 13.68
C ASN A 18 -35.96 -28.53 13.26
N PHE A 19 -35.95 -27.62 14.23
CA PHE A 19 -35.62 -26.23 13.98
C PHE A 19 -34.17 -26.22 13.47
N VAL A 20 -34.01 -26.06 12.15
CA VAL A 20 -32.72 -25.73 11.55
C VAL A 20 -32.33 -24.38 12.13
N SER A 21 -31.46 -24.41 13.14
CA SER A 21 -30.83 -23.21 13.65
C SER A 21 -30.00 -22.66 12.50
N ALA A 22 -30.39 -21.51 11.96
CA ALA A 22 -29.58 -20.78 11.01
C ALA A 22 -28.23 -20.50 11.67
N GLN A 23 -27.20 -21.27 11.31
CA GLN A 23 -25.84 -20.95 11.69
C GLN A 23 -25.51 -19.65 10.98
N ASN A 24 -25.29 -18.59 11.76
CA ASN A 24 -24.68 -17.37 11.23
C ASN A 24 -23.32 -17.76 10.67
N ILE A 25 -23.22 -17.91 9.36
CA ILE A 25 -21.94 -18.10 8.67
C ILE A 25 -21.23 -16.75 8.80
N ASN A 26 -20.32 -16.65 9.77
CA ASN A 26 -19.33 -15.59 9.78
C ASN A 26 -18.38 -15.87 8.62
N ILE A 27 -18.66 -15.29 7.46
CA ILE A 27 -17.72 -15.28 6.36
C ILE A 27 -16.56 -14.39 6.83
N ASN A 28 -15.52 -15.00 7.41
CA ASN A 28 -14.28 -14.30 7.74
C ASN A 28 -13.62 -13.86 6.43
N ILE A 29 -13.98 -12.67 5.95
CA ILE A 29 -13.28 -12.03 4.82
C ILE A 29 -11.91 -11.62 5.37
N ASN A 30 -10.91 -12.48 5.15
CA ASN A 30 -9.55 -12.23 5.59
C ASN A 30 -8.95 -11.10 4.74
N VAL A 31 -9.06 -9.86 5.20
CA VAL A 31 -8.48 -8.67 4.55
C VAL A 31 -7.15 -8.33 5.22
N ASN A 32 -6.13 -7.98 4.43
CA ASN A 32 -4.83 -7.54 4.96
C ASN A 32 -4.31 -6.27 4.27
N LEU A 33 -5.23 -5.41 3.85
CA LEU A 33 -4.94 -4.17 3.14
C LEU A 33 -3.88 -3.34 3.86
N ASP A 34 -4.04 -3.13 5.17
CA ASP A 34 -3.13 -2.38 6.05
C ASP A 34 -1.66 -2.85 5.99
N LYS A 35 -1.43 -4.16 5.76
CA LYS A 35 -0.09 -4.76 5.72
C LYS A 35 0.57 -4.67 4.34
N GLN A 36 -0.22 -4.47 3.29
CA GLN A 36 0.32 -4.38 1.93
C GLN A 36 1.17 -3.10 1.78
N PRO A 37 2.42 -3.20 1.32
CA PRO A 37 3.27 -2.05 1.12
C PRO A 37 2.74 -1.17 -0.01
N SER A 38 3.05 0.13 0.04
CA SER A 38 2.63 1.12 -0.96
C SER A 38 3.10 0.80 -2.39
N TRP A 39 4.19 0.04 -2.54
CA TRP A 39 4.67 -0.45 -3.84
C TRP A 39 3.97 -1.73 -4.30
N GLY A 40 3.09 -2.34 -3.51
CA GLY A 40 2.28 -3.50 -3.88
C GLY A 40 1.27 -3.20 -4.99
N PRO A 41 0.78 -4.22 -5.73
CA PRO A 41 -0.20 -4.05 -6.79
C PRO A 41 -1.59 -3.73 -6.26
N THR A 42 -2.38 -2.98 -7.02
CA THR A 42 -3.82 -2.80 -6.75
C THR A 42 -4.63 -4.03 -7.18
N GLY A 43 -5.90 -4.10 -6.76
CA GLY A 43 -6.84 -5.13 -7.20
C GLY A 43 -7.03 -6.31 -6.24
N TYR A 44 -6.36 -6.31 -5.09
CA TYR A 44 -6.41 -7.41 -4.11
C TYR A 44 -6.81 -6.91 -2.72
N ASP A 45 -7.81 -7.57 -2.12
CA ASP A 45 -8.23 -7.34 -0.72
C ASP A 45 -7.38 -8.18 0.26
N TYR A 46 -6.83 -9.28 -0.25
CA TYR A 46 -5.88 -10.14 0.43
C TYR A 46 -4.73 -10.50 -0.49
N ALA A 47 -3.52 -10.48 0.06
CA ALA A 47 -2.35 -11.05 -0.59
C ALA A 47 -1.44 -11.68 0.46
N GLY A 48 -1.06 -12.96 0.28
CA GLY A 48 -0.10 -13.65 1.13
C GLY A 48 1.33 -13.25 0.79
N TYR A 49 1.68 -13.36 -0.49
CA TYR A 49 2.99 -13.05 -1.02
C TYR A 49 2.91 -12.24 -2.31
N TYR A 50 3.92 -11.44 -2.58
CA TYR A 50 4.22 -10.92 -3.91
C TYR A 50 5.40 -11.66 -4.51
N TYR A 51 5.19 -12.34 -5.63
CA TYR A 51 6.27 -12.83 -6.47
C TYR A 51 6.68 -11.74 -7.49
N ILE A 52 7.97 -11.48 -7.62
CA ILE A 52 8.53 -10.44 -8.48
C ILE A 52 9.34 -11.12 -9.60
N PRO A 53 8.77 -11.32 -10.80
CA PRO A 53 9.39 -12.11 -11.87
C PRO A 53 10.73 -11.57 -12.37
N ASP A 54 10.91 -10.24 -12.39
CA ASP A 54 12.14 -9.58 -12.83
C ASP A 54 13.38 -10.03 -12.04
N ILE A 55 13.22 -10.26 -10.73
CA ILE A 55 14.33 -10.54 -9.80
C ILE A 55 14.25 -11.92 -9.13
N ASN A 56 13.19 -12.69 -9.42
CA ASN A 56 12.92 -14.01 -8.85
C ASN A 56 12.92 -14.00 -7.31
N VAL A 57 12.13 -13.08 -6.74
CA VAL A 57 12.02 -12.83 -5.31
C VAL A 57 10.56 -12.98 -4.89
N TYR A 58 10.33 -13.46 -3.67
CA TYR A 58 9.03 -13.35 -3.01
C TYR A 58 9.11 -12.33 -1.88
N TYR A 59 8.04 -11.59 -1.65
CA TYR A 59 7.85 -10.76 -0.47
C TYR A 59 6.65 -11.27 0.31
N ASP A 60 6.88 -11.65 1.55
CA ASP A 60 5.87 -12.05 2.53
C ASP A 60 5.23 -10.81 3.14
N ILE A 61 3.93 -10.64 2.91
CA ILE A 61 3.20 -9.43 3.32
C ILE A 61 2.92 -9.45 4.82
N ALA A 62 2.67 -10.63 5.39
CA ALA A 62 2.37 -10.76 6.80
C ALA A 62 3.61 -10.45 7.65
N ASN A 63 4.77 -10.96 7.25
CA ASN A 63 6.01 -10.85 8.01
C ASN A 63 6.94 -9.73 7.53
N SER A 64 6.63 -9.07 6.40
CA SER A 64 7.51 -8.07 5.77
C SER A 64 8.92 -8.60 5.48
N LEU A 65 9.01 -9.84 4.96
CA LEU A 65 10.26 -10.52 4.66
C LEU A 65 10.39 -10.80 3.17
N PHE A 66 11.58 -10.58 2.62
CA PHE A 66 11.93 -11.06 1.28
C PHE A 66 12.49 -12.47 1.36
N TYR A 67 12.03 -13.36 0.47
CA TYR A 67 12.61 -14.66 0.20
C TYR A 67 13.31 -14.65 -1.15
N TYR A 68 14.59 -15.01 -1.16
CA TYR A 68 15.42 -15.02 -2.36
C TYR A 68 16.45 -16.15 -2.31
N LEU A 69 16.98 -16.53 -3.48
CA LEU A 69 18.05 -17.52 -3.58
C LEU A 69 19.39 -16.91 -3.16
N SER A 70 20.02 -17.55 -2.19
CA SER A 70 21.43 -17.38 -1.83
C SER A 70 22.15 -18.70 -2.02
N GLY A 71 23.00 -18.78 -3.05
CA GLY A 71 23.52 -20.06 -3.55
C GLY A 71 22.38 -20.96 -4.01
N SER A 72 22.28 -22.15 -3.42
CA SER A 72 21.23 -23.15 -3.69
C SER A 72 20.07 -23.12 -2.69
N LYS A 73 20.08 -22.19 -1.72
CA LYS A 73 19.09 -22.15 -0.64
C LYS A 73 18.21 -20.91 -0.74
N TRP A 74 16.93 -21.10 -0.45
CA TRP A 74 16.03 -19.98 -0.16
C TRP A 74 16.28 -19.50 1.26
N ILE A 75 16.53 -18.21 1.39
CA ILE A 75 16.66 -17.56 2.70
C ILE A 75 15.68 -16.39 2.77
N SER A 76 15.30 -16.01 3.98
CA SER A 76 14.49 -14.83 4.24
C SER A 76 15.28 -13.72 4.91
N ASN A 77 15.00 -12.47 4.56
CA ASN A 77 15.58 -11.29 5.22
C ASN A 77 14.65 -10.09 5.04
N GLN A 78 14.70 -9.13 5.96
CA GLN A 78 13.96 -7.87 5.86
C GLN A 78 14.40 -7.01 4.67
N TYR A 79 15.67 -7.13 4.27
CA TYR A 79 16.24 -6.40 3.15
C TYR A 79 16.76 -7.36 2.07
N LEU A 80 16.59 -6.95 0.82
CA LEU A 80 17.26 -7.55 -0.31
C LEU A 80 18.76 -7.19 -0.27
N PRO A 81 19.63 -8.12 -0.75
CA PRO A 81 21.05 -7.84 -0.95
C PRO A 81 21.28 -6.65 -1.88
N ASP A 82 22.42 -5.96 -1.71
CA ASP A 82 22.74 -4.74 -2.47
C ASP A 82 22.70 -4.88 -3.99
N LYS A 83 22.92 -6.09 -4.52
CA LYS A 83 22.79 -6.37 -5.96
C LYS A 83 21.40 -6.03 -6.53
N TYR A 84 20.37 -5.96 -5.67
CA TYR A 84 19.00 -5.62 -6.05
C TYR A 84 18.69 -4.11 -5.92
N ARG A 85 19.63 -3.29 -5.41
CA ARG A 85 19.42 -1.83 -5.20
C ARG A 85 19.02 -1.09 -6.46
N LYS A 86 19.47 -1.55 -7.63
CA LYS A 86 19.14 -0.95 -8.93
C LYS A 86 17.68 -1.11 -9.35
N TYR A 87 16.92 -1.96 -8.67
CA TYR A 87 15.52 -2.21 -8.99
C TYR A 87 14.61 -1.34 -8.12
N ASP A 88 13.66 -0.68 -8.78
CA ASP A 88 12.59 0.06 -8.13
C ASP A 88 11.32 -0.79 -8.02
N LEU A 89 10.96 -1.20 -6.80
CA LEU A 89 9.78 -2.04 -6.55
C LEU A 89 8.45 -1.33 -6.88
N TYR A 90 8.44 0.01 -6.97
CA TYR A 90 7.26 0.74 -7.46
C TYR A 90 7.01 0.50 -8.95
N SER A 91 8.05 0.16 -9.71
CA SER A 91 7.95 -0.05 -11.15
C SER A 91 7.81 -1.53 -11.54
N LEU A 92 8.38 -2.45 -10.77
CA LEU A 92 8.37 -3.87 -11.12
C LEU A 92 6.96 -4.45 -11.04
N TYR A 93 6.66 -5.43 -11.90
CA TYR A 93 5.43 -6.21 -11.81
C TYR A 93 5.47 -7.17 -10.62
N LYS A 94 4.38 -7.24 -9.86
CA LYS A 94 4.16 -8.18 -8.75
C LYS A 94 2.99 -9.11 -9.09
N VAL A 95 3.18 -10.40 -8.85
CA VAL A 95 2.11 -11.40 -8.90
C VAL A 95 1.73 -11.77 -7.47
N VAL A 96 0.44 -11.71 -7.13
CA VAL A 96 -0.05 -12.17 -5.83
C VAL A 96 -0.11 -13.69 -5.80
N ILE A 97 0.53 -14.29 -4.78
CA ILE A 97 0.57 -15.74 -4.54
C ILE A 97 0.09 -16.01 -3.12
N ASN A 98 -0.79 -16.99 -2.93
CA ASN A 98 -1.40 -17.32 -1.63
C ASN A 98 -1.04 -18.73 -1.13
N ASP A 99 0.01 -19.32 -1.68
CA ASP A 99 0.57 -20.61 -1.23
C ASP A 99 1.32 -20.44 0.11
N SER A 100 1.38 -21.49 0.92
CA SER A 100 2.10 -21.47 2.22
C SER A 100 3.60 -21.20 2.09
N GLN A 101 4.27 -21.83 1.11
CA GLN A 101 5.71 -21.73 0.88
C GLN A 101 6.00 -21.61 -0.63
N PRO A 102 5.72 -20.45 -1.25
CA PRO A 102 5.68 -20.32 -2.71
C PRO A 102 7.03 -20.57 -3.41
N TRP A 103 8.15 -20.47 -2.68
CA TRP A 103 9.47 -20.79 -3.19
C TRP A 103 9.66 -22.28 -3.53
N GLN A 104 8.90 -23.19 -2.92
CA GLN A 104 8.92 -24.61 -3.28
C GLN A 104 8.45 -24.84 -4.71
N ASN A 105 7.52 -24.02 -5.19
CA ASN A 105 6.98 -24.06 -6.55
C ASN A 105 7.68 -23.07 -7.49
N ASN A 106 8.89 -22.59 -7.15
CA ASN A 106 9.54 -21.51 -7.90
C ASN A 106 9.78 -21.82 -9.37
N LYS A 107 10.08 -23.08 -9.72
CA LYS A 107 10.24 -23.49 -11.12
C LYS A 107 8.96 -23.22 -11.92
N THR A 108 7.80 -23.53 -11.34
CA THR A 108 6.48 -23.26 -11.93
C THR A 108 6.22 -21.77 -12.02
N HIS A 109 6.40 -21.02 -10.94
CA HIS A 109 6.19 -19.55 -10.94
C HIS A 109 7.07 -18.83 -11.97
N LYS A 110 8.35 -19.20 -12.08
CA LYS A 110 9.25 -18.64 -13.10
C LYS A 110 8.74 -18.86 -14.51
N LYS A 111 8.20 -20.05 -14.80
CA LYS A 111 7.64 -20.38 -16.12
C LYS A 111 6.32 -19.68 -16.36
N SER A 112 5.39 -19.74 -15.41
CA SER A 112 4.03 -19.22 -15.56
C SER A 112 3.95 -17.70 -15.60
N TYR A 113 4.96 -17.00 -15.06
CA TYR A 113 4.96 -15.54 -14.94
C TYR A 113 6.12 -14.88 -15.69
N SER A 114 6.80 -15.61 -16.58
CA SER A 114 7.92 -15.05 -17.35
C SER A 114 7.50 -13.89 -18.27
N GLN A 115 6.26 -13.89 -18.75
CA GLN A 115 5.72 -12.84 -19.62
C GLN A 115 5.63 -11.47 -18.93
N TYR A 116 5.59 -11.42 -17.60
CA TYR A 116 5.51 -10.16 -16.84
C TYR A 116 6.89 -9.54 -16.58
N LYS A 117 7.98 -10.21 -16.94
CA LYS A 117 9.33 -9.65 -16.78
C LYS A 117 9.47 -8.43 -17.68
N GLY A 118 9.89 -7.32 -17.10
CA GLY A 118 10.01 -6.05 -17.84
C GLY A 118 8.71 -5.26 -17.95
N ASP A 119 7.57 -5.81 -17.52
CA ASP A 119 6.31 -5.07 -17.45
C ASP A 119 6.39 -4.01 -16.33
N ARG A 120 6.02 -2.78 -16.66
CA ARG A 120 6.00 -1.59 -15.79
C ARG A 120 4.64 -0.90 -15.77
N THR A 121 3.62 -1.52 -16.36
CA THR A 121 2.28 -0.93 -16.52
C THR A 121 1.37 -1.14 -15.30
N GLN A 122 1.76 -2.03 -14.39
CA GLN A 122 0.97 -2.36 -13.22
C GLN A 122 0.82 -1.18 -12.26
N GLU A 123 -0.42 -0.80 -11.97
CA GLU A 123 -0.73 0.21 -10.97
C GLU A 123 -0.37 -0.30 -9.56
N VAL A 124 0.31 0.56 -8.80
CA VAL A 124 0.66 0.31 -7.40
C VAL A 124 -0.26 1.04 -6.44
N ILE A 125 -0.41 0.47 -5.26
CA ILE A 125 -1.23 0.98 -4.15
C ILE A 125 -1.02 2.47 -3.89
N ARG A 126 0.24 2.94 -3.88
CA ARG A 126 0.60 4.35 -3.68
C ARG A 126 -0.16 5.31 -4.61
N ASN A 127 -0.34 4.91 -5.87
CA ASN A 127 -0.91 5.76 -6.91
C ASN A 127 -2.42 5.55 -7.09
N SER A 128 -3.01 4.56 -6.40
CA SER A 128 -4.42 4.24 -6.54
C SER A 128 -5.32 5.35 -6.00
N ASN A 129 -6.45 5.61 -6.63
CA ASN A 129 -7.49 6.49 -6.06
C ASN A 129 -8.50 5.75 -5.17
N ASN A 130 -8.38 4.42 -5.03
CA ASN A 130 -9.31 3.64 -4.23
C ASN A 130 -9.08 3.88 -2.72
N SER A 131 -10.15 4.19 -1.99
CA SER A 131 -10.13 4.49 -0.56
C SER A 131 -9.75 3.28 0.30
N LYS A 132 -9.95 2.05 -0.18
CA LYS A 132 -9.58 0.83 0.56
C LYS A 132 -8.09 0.73 0.84
N TYR A 133 -7.27 1.46 0.10
CA TYR A 133 -5.81 1.48 0.22
C TYR A 133 -5.28 2.66 1.05
N ASN A 134 -6.14 3.43 1.72
CA ASN A 134 -5.70 4.65 2.43
C ASN A 134 -4.58 4.37 3.46
N ASP A 135 -4.64 3.26 4.18
CA ASP A 135 -3.60 2.86 5.14
C ASP A 135 -2.34 2.36 4.41
N SER A 136 -2.53 1.47 3.43
CA SER A 136 -1.46 0.84 2.64
C SER A 136 -0.64 1.85 1.83
N LYS A 137 -1.25 2.95 1.38
CA LYS A 137 -0.58 4.02 0.63
C LYS A 137 0.60 4.64 1.38
N ASN A 138 0.48 4.72 2.70
CA ASN A 138 1.52 5.28 3.56
C ASN A 138 2.49 4.21 4.09
N ASN A 139 2.25 2.94 3.77
CA ASN A 139 3.11 1.82 4.16
C ASN A 139 4.37 1.76 3.26
N ASN A 140 5.30 2.68 3.48
CA ASN A 140 6.56 2.74 2.74
C ASN A 140 7.59 1.75 3.31
N LYS A 141 7.58 0.51 2.81
CA LYS A 141 8.57 -0.51 3.18
C LYS A 141 9.81 -0.40 2.29
N VAL A 142 10.93 -0.04 2.90
CA VAL A 142 12.26 -0.04 2.26
C VAL A 142 12.70 -1.48 2.00
N TRP A 143 13.24 -1.75 0.81
CA TRP A 143 13.64 -3.10 0.39
C TRP A 143 15.15 -3.35 0.35
N VAL A 144 15.99 -2.33 0.54
CA VAL A 144 17.45 -2.46 0.64
C VAL A 144 17.97 -1.68 1.85
N ASN A 145 19.00 -2.22 2.50
CA ASN A 145 19.63 -1.52 3.61
C ASN A 145 20.39 -0.30 3.07
N THR A 146 20.15 0.90 3.61
CA THR A 146 20.79 2.15 3.18
C THR A 146 21.74 2.72 4.25
N ASN A 147 22.11 1.94 5.27
CA ASN A 147 22.90 2.41 6.42
C ASN A 147 24.36 2.80 6.14
N ASN A 148 24.78 2.92 4.88
CA ASN A 148 26.07 3.49 4.53
C ASN A 148 25.84 4.87 3.90
N ASN A 149 25.97 5.91 4.73
CA ASN A 149 26.21 7.32 4.38
C ASN A 149 24.99 8.27 4.36
N SER A 150 25.19 9.46 4.95
CA SER A 150 24.32 10.65 5.06
C SER A 150 23.19 10.56 6.11
N ASN A 151 23.17 11.35 7.20
CA ASN A 151 23.16 12.82 7.22
C ASN A 151 22.27 13.41 6.12
N THR A 152 21.00 12.99 6.11
CA THR A 152 19.95 13.65 5.33
C THR A 152 18.84 14.06 6.26
N ASN A 153 18.57 15.36 6.24
CA ASN A 153 17.44 16.01 6.89
C ASN A 153 16.19 15.14 6.70
N SER A 154 15.68 14.63 7.81
CA SER A 154 14.33 14.10 7.87
C SER A 154 13.39 15.25 7.50
N ALA A 155 13.05 15.35 6.22
CA ALA A 155 11.84 16.01 5.77
C ALA A 155 10.70 15.27 6.46
N LYS A 156 10.36 15.72 7.67
CA LYS A 156 9.06 15.52 8.28
C LYS A 156 8.08 15.97 7.21
N GLN A 157 7.48 14.99 6.53
CA GLN A 157 6.33 15.19 5.69
C GLN A 157 5.21 15.58 6.66
N GLN A 158 5.16 16.89 6.93
CA GLN A 158 4.22 17.53 7.81
C GLN A 158 2.86 17.35 7.13
N GLY A 159 2.06 16.44 7.66
CA GLY A 159 0.66 16.32 7.30
C GLY A 159 0.05 17.72 7.42
N SER A 160 -0.37 18.26 6.29
CA SER A 160 -1.09 19.52 6.19
C SER A 160 -2.47 19.33 6.81
N THR A 161 -2.54 19.36 8.14
CA THR A 161 -3.77 19.68 8.85
C THR A 161 -4.01 21.16 8.61
N SER A 162 -4.91 21.47 7.69
CA SER A 162 -5.44 22.82 7.50
C SER A 162 -6.15 23.24 8.80
N LYS A 163 -5.41 23.86 9.72
CA LYS A 163 -5.97 24.59 10.85
C LYS A 163 -6.13 26.04 10.42
N ASN A 164 -7.36 26.34 10.02
CA ASN A 164 -7.87 27.67 9.78
C ASN A 164 -7.71 28.50 11.07
N ASN A 165 -6.70 29.36 11.12
CA ASN A 165 -6.50 30.31 12.22
C ASN A 165 -6.77 31.71 11.70
N ASN A 166 -8.01 32.15 11.90
CA ASN A 166 -8.38 33.56 11.92
C ASN A 166 -7.41 34.31 12.85
N LYS A 167 -6.61 35.21 12.28
CA LYS A 167 -5.97 36.28 13.03
C LYS A 167 -6.19 37.59 12.30
N ASN A 168 -7.14 38.36 12.84
CA ASN A 168 -7.22 39.81 12.67
C ASN A 168 -5.82 40.41 12.79
N GLN A 169 -5.42 41.17 11.77
CA GLN A 169 -4.36 42.16 11.87
C GLN A 169 -4.89 43.48 11.30
N ASP A 170 -5.65 44.17 12.14
CA ASP A 170 -5.71 45.63 12.10
C ASP A 170 -4.37 46.16 12.61
N ARG A 171 -3.55 46.70 11.70
CA ARG A 171 -2.55 47.72 12.05
C ARG A 171 -2.49 48.78 10.97
N ASN A 172 -3.23 49.86 11.25
CA ASN A 172 -2.96 51.20 10.73
C ASN A 172 -1.48 51.53 10.94
N SER A 173 -0.80 51.87 9.85
CA SER A 173 0.38 52.73 9.90
C SER A 173 0.30 53.67 8.71
N SER A 174 -0.30 54.83 8.96
CA SER A 174 -0.10 56.01 8.13
C SER A 174 1.31 56.50 8.38
N ASP A 175 2.14 56.55 7.35
CA ASP A 175 3.15 57.61 7.28
C ASP A 175 3.50 57.97 5.84
N LYS A 176 3.54 59.28 5.64
CA LYS A 176 3.63 60.03 4.40
C LYS A 176 5.06 60.15 3.89
N ASN A 177 5.16 60.44 2.59
CA ASN A 177 6.14 61.29 1.89
C ASN A 177 6.83 60.54 0.74
N ASN A 178 7.12 61.13 -0.41
CA ASN A 178 6.61 62.31 -1.12
C ASN A 178 7.16 62.15 -2.55
N ASN A 179 6.31 62.38 -3.55
CA ASN A 179 6.73 62.58 -4.92
C ASN A 179 7.66 63.79 -5.02
N LYS A 180 8.77 63.65 -5.74
CA LYS A 180 9.41 64.77 -6.42
C LYS A 180 10.19 64.26 -7.65
N ASP A 181 9.48 64.26 -8.76
CA ASP A 181 10.07 64.35 -10.09
C ASP A 181 10.83 65.67 -10.22
N ASN A 182 12.06 65.59 -10.74
CA ASN A 182 12.68 66.63 -11.60
C ASN A 182 14.11 66.23 -11.95
N SER A 183 14.35 65.86 -13.22
CA SER A 183 15.54 66.32 -13.96
C SER A 183 15.43 65.95 -15.44
N ARG A 184 15.06 66.93 -16.25
CA ARG A 184 15.42 67.03 -17.67
C ARG A 184 15.89 68.46 -17.90
N ASN A 185 17.20 68.68 -18.00
CA ASN A 185 17.75 69.67 -18.91
C ASN A 185 19.22 69.38 -19.17
N ASN A 186 19.57 69.13 -20.44
CA ASN A 186 20.93 68.86 -20.90
C ASN A 186 21.18 69.76 -22.12
N GLN A 187 21.90 70.85 -21.91
CA GLN A 187 22.57 71.75 -22.86
C GLN A 187 23.38 72.68 -21.95
N THR A 188 24.71 72.77 -22.01
CA THR A 188 25.58 73.27 -23.08
C THR A 188 27.00 72.71 -22.80
N GLY A 189 27.77 72.22 -23.77
CA GLY A 189 28.51 73.03 -24.74
C GLY A 189 29.89 73.44 -24.20
N ASN A 190 30.95 72.71 -24.56
CA ASN A 190 32.31 73.29 -24.63
C ASN A 190 33.30 72.44 -25.46
N ASN A 191 33.65 73.00 -26.61
CA ASN A 191 34.92 72.99 -27.36
C ASN A 191 36.02 71.98 -26.99
N ARG A 192 36.53 71.28 -28.02
CA ARG A 192 37.96 71.27 -28.40
C ARG A 192 38.20 70.51 -29.72
N LYS A 193 38.85 71.22 -30.65
CA LYS A 193 39.53 70.83 -31.91
C LYS A 193 38.68 70.36 -33.07
#